data_AF-A0A9P5SSM2-F1
#
_entry.id   AF-A0A9P5SSM2-F1
#
_cell.length_a   1.000
_cell.length_b   1.000
_cell.length_c   1.000
_cell.angle_alpha   90.00
_cell.angle_beta   90.00
_cell.angle_gamma   90.00
#
_symmetry.space_group_name_H-M   'P 1'
#
loop_
_entity.id
_entity.type
_entity.pdbx_description
1 polymer ?
#
loop_
_entity_poly.entity_id
_entity_poly.type
_entity_poly.pdbx_seq_one_letter_code
_entity_poly.pdbx_strand_id
1 'polypeptide(L)'
;MADPTLLVPGNGAKNMEPLWNKDNAAIRTVDPTTIVFFEGSTYDIFSGFNNVPGGDGSKTAHSYHYYNYLQLGKIKTRPLTASRMPLASRQRECSLSSTFGTREQRAAPGFLTRLGLQTSTCSRDKTGHMRTCGIARPSSPSLNWLGSTRTYAKATAGATKTLYFQDETSKNWVSWVADTSIAAPGLIRISPQIYYQDGIRAFLVPAGSGTYTMDGTNIVQLHYTVAAQSGQTIQASVQPFLPIDIIKNPATGKCVDNGNNYVTPNNSALIWTCSSAASHVWRVKNGAISLAFDPSRKSDTYCLDTLGDASASSQTVVLNPCQAASASQQ
;
A
#
# COMPACT_ATOMS: atom_id res chain seq x y z
N MET A 1 -0.31 -28.10 -37.53
CA MET A 1 0.66 -28.35 -36.44
C MET A 1 0.48 -27.26 -35.41
N ALA A 2 0.39 -27.59 -34.11
CA ALA A 2 0.34 -26.58 -33.06
C ALA A 2 1.69 -25.85 -32.98
N ASP A 3 1.68 -24.52 -32.90
CA ASP A 3 2.88 -23.70 -32.76
C ASP A 3 3.28 -23.61 -31.28
N PRO A 4 4.37 -24.28 -30.84
CA PRO A 4 4.76 -24.32 -29.43
C PRO A 4 5.28 -22.97 -28.92
N THR A 5 5.50 -21.98 -29.80
CA THR A 5 5.97 -20.64 -29.41
C THR A 5 4.95 -19.86 -28.59
N LEU A 6 3.70 -20.34 -28.46
CA LEU A 6 2.65 -19.76 -27.62
C LEU A 6 3.10 -19.50 -26.17
N LEU A 7 3.96 -20.34 -25.61
CA LEU A 7 4.43 -20.21 -24.24
C LEU A 7 5.65 -19.29 -24.10
N VAL A 8 6.26 -18.86 -25.22
CA VAL A 8 7.50 -18.10 -25.23
C VAL A 8 7.20 -16.60 -25.07
N PRO A 9 7.77 -15.91 -24.06
CA PRO A 9 7.64 -14.47 -23.86
C PRO A 9 7.86 -13.66 -25.15
N GLY A 10 7.05 -12.63 -25.36
CA GLY A 10 7.09 -11.77 -26.56
C GLY A 10 6.46 -12.33 -27.84
N ASN A 11 5.93 -13.57 -27.86
CA ASN A 11 5.27 -14.16 -29.04
C ASN A 11 3.73 -14.07 -29.02
N GLY A 12 3.16 -13.33 -28.06
CA GLY A 12 1.71 -13.26 -27.87
C GLY A 12 0.93 -12.71 -29.08
N ALA A 13 1.50 -11.76 -29.84
CA ALA A 13 0.86 -11.19 -31.03
C ALA A 13 0.47 -12.23 -32.10
N LYS A 14 1.28 -13.29 -32.26
CA LYS A 14 1.05 -14.26 -33.34
C LYS A 14 -0.15 -15.16 -33.07
N ASN A 15 -0.27 -15.64 -31.82
CA ASN A 15 -1.17 -16.74 -31.49
C ASN A 15 -2.27 -16.33 -30.50
N MET A 16 -2.01 -15.39 -29.59
CA MET A 16 -2.97 -15.00 -28.54
C MET A 16 -3.77 -13.76 -28.92
N GLU A 17 -3.16 -12.77 -29.57
CA GLU A 17 -3.88 -11.55 -29.98
C GLU A 17 -5.07 -11.84 -30.91
N PRO A 18 -4.97 -12.72 -31.95
CA PRO A 18 -6.12 -13.05 -32.78
C PRO A 18 -7.24 -13.78 -32.02
N LEU A 19 -6.87 -14.64 -31.06
CA LEU A 19 -7.81 -15.33 -30.19
C LEU A 19 -8.58 -14.32 -29.34
N TRP A 20 -7.86 -13.45 -28.62
CA TRP A 20 -8.48 -12.42 -27.78
C TRP A 20 -9.35 -11.45 -28.59
N ASN A 21 -8.95 -11.08 -29.81
CA ASN A 21 -9.77 -10.26 -30.69
C ASN A 21 -11.08 -10.96 -31.08
N LYS A 22 -11.02 -12.25 -31.43
CA LYS A 22 -12.20 -13.04 -31.77
C LYS A 22 -13.15 -13.17 -30.58
N ASP A 23 -12.62 -13.49 -29.40
CA ASP A 23 -13.40 -13.65 -28.18
C ASP A 23 -14.03 -12.32 -27.74
N ASN A 24 -13.28 -11.22 -27.79
CA ASN A 24 -13.80 -9.89 -27.47
C ASN A 24 -14.94 -9.52 -28.44
N ALA A 25 -14.76 -9.71 -29.75
CA ALA A 25 -15.81 -9.45 -30.73
C ALA A 25 -17.08 -10.27 -30.45
N ALA A 26 -16.95 -11.55 -30.11
CA ALA A 26 -18.08 -12.40 -29.76
C ALA A 26 -18.78 -11.93 -28.47
N ILE A 27 -18.02 -11.61 -27.41
CA ILE A 27 -18.57 -11.08 -26.15
C ILE A 27 -19.35 -9.79 -26.41
N ARG A 28 -18.82 -8.89 -27.25
CA ARG A 28 -19.47 -7.60 -27.56
C ARG A 28 -20.78 -7.74 -28.33
N THR A 29 -21.08 -8.89 -28.93
CA THR A 29 -22.40 -9.13 -29.54
C THR A 29 -23.52 -9.29 -28.50
N VAL A 30 -23.18 -9.63 -27.25
CA VAL A 30 -24.16 -9.86 -26.16
C VAL A 30 -23.94 -8.97 -24.94
N ASP A 31 -22.72 -8.44 -24.75
CA ASP A 31 -22.37 -7.53 -23.66
C ASP A 31 -21.40 -6.43 -24.15
N PRO A 32 -21.93 -5.25 -24.48
CA PRO A 32 -21.11 -4.15 -24.97
C PRO A 32 -20.37 -3.37 -23.87
N THR A 33 -20.57 -3.69 -22.59
CA THR A 33 -20.18 -2.78 -21.48
C THR A 33 -19.18 -3.36 -20.50
N THR A 34 -19.17 -4.67 -20.28
CA THR A 34 -18.29 -5.28 -19.27
C THR A 34 -16.82 -5.19 -19.66
N ILE A 35 -15.94 -4.90 -18.70
CA ILE A 35 -14.49 -4.91 -18.92
C ILE A 35 -14.03 -6.34 -19.19
N VAL A 36 -13.38 -6.57 -20.34
CA VAL A 36 -12.78 -7.87 -20.68
C VAL A 36 -11.31 -7.87 -20.25
N PHE A 37 -10.95 -8.77 -19.35
CA PHE A 37 -9.57 -8.98 -18.94
C PHE A 37 -8.89 -9.95 -19.91
N PHE A 38 -7.72 -9.58 -20.43
CA PHE A 38 -6.93 -10.47 -21.27
C PHE A 38 -5.53 -10.65 -20.72
N GLU A 39 -4.92 -11.80 -21.01
CA GLU A 39 -3.56 -12.11 -20.55
C GLU A 39 -2.63 -12.43 -21.72
N GLY A 40 -1.35 -12.16 -21.50
CA GLY A 40 -0.25 -12.69 -22.30
C GLY A 40 0.10 -14.14 -21.97
N SER A 41 1.28 -14.58 -22.44
CA SER A 41 1.89 -15.81 -21.93
C SER A 41 2.09 -15.70 -20.42
N THR A 42 1.74 -16.76 -19.67
CA THR A 42 1.79 -16.81 -18.20
C THR A 42 3.21 -16.54 -17.63
N TYR A 43 4.25 -16.74 -18.44
CA TYR A 43 5.64 -16.48 -18.07
C TYR A 43 6.11 -15.04 -18.33
N ASP A 44 5.24 -14.19 -18.86
CA ASP A 44 5.52 -12.79 -19.18
C ASP A 44 4.57 -11.86 -18.41
N ILE A 45 5.06 -10.67 -18.08
CA ILE A 45 4.23 -9.59 -17.52
C ILE A 45 3.69 -8.67 -18.62
N PHE A 46 4.07 -8.91 -19.88
CA PHE A 46 3.58 -8.22 -21.05
C PHE A 46 2.88 -9.21 -21.99
N SER A 47 1.78 -8.77 -22.60
CA SER A 47 1.07 -9.56 -23.59
C SER A 47 1.89 -9.82 -24.86
N GLY A 48 2.74 -8.85 -25.24
CA GLY A 48 3.44 -8.87 -26.52
C GLY A 48 2.49 -8.67 -27.71
N PHE A 49 1.30 -8.08 -27.49
CA PHE A 49 0.32 -7.79 -28.54
C PHE A 49 0.65 -6.46 -29.21
N ASN A 50 0.34 -6.36 -30.50
CA ASN A 50 0.46 -5.13 -31.27
C ASN A 50 -0.69 -4.18 -30.94
N ASN A 51 -1.91 -4.71 -30.77
CA ASN A 51 -3.11 -3.94 -30.46
C ASN A 51 -3.79 -4.44 -29.18
N VAL A 52 -4.63 -3.58 -28.61
CA VAL A 52 -5.52 -4.00 -27.53
C VAL A 52 -6.66 -4.83 -28.12
N PRO A 53 -6.97 -6.00 -27.53
CA PRO A 53 -8.13 -6.77 -27.94
C PRO A 53 -9.40 -5.92 -27.91
N GLY A 54 -10.18 -5.93 -28.99
CA GLY A 54 -11.41 -5.14 -29.07
C GLY A 54 -11.24 -3.65 -29.39
N GLY A 55 -10.03 -3.19 -29.70
CA GLY A 55 -9.81 -1.88 -30.34
C GLY A 55 -9.17 -0.83 -29.45
N ASP A 56 -9.95 0.17 -29.04
CA ASP A 56 -9.45 1.42 -28.42
C ASP A 56 -9.01 1.31 -26.96
N GLY A 57 -9.15 0.11 -26.36
CA GLY A 57 -8.79 -0.19 -24.97
C GLY A 57 -9.75 0.37 -23.91
N SER A 58 -10.87 0.98 -24.31
CA SER A 58 -11.81 1.62 -23.37
C SER A 58 -12.61 0.64 -22.49
N LYS A 59 -12.66 -0.64 -22.87
CA LYS A 59 -13.40 -1.72 -22.19
C LYS A 59 -12.60 -3.02 -22.08
N THR A 60 -11.29 -2.91 -22.07
CA THR A 60 -10.42 -4.04 -21.77
C THR A 60 -9.44 -3.67 -20.67
N ALA A 61 -8.93 -4.70 -20.01
CA ALA A 61 -7.84 -4.56 -19.08
C ALA A 61 -6.80 -5.64 -19.33
N HIS A 62 -5.55 -5.23 -19.45
CA HIS A 62 -4.43 -6.17 -19.50
C HIS A 62 -4.21 -6.75 -18.10
N SER A 63 -4.45 -8.04 -17.98
CA SER A 63 -4.24 -8.86 -16.79
C SER A 63 -2.93 -9.63 -16.91
N TYR A 64 -2.13 -9.66 -15.84
CA TYR A 64 -0.88 -10.43 -15.84
C TYR A 64 -0.58 -11.06 -14.48
N HIS A 65 0.21 -12.13 -14.53
CA HIS A 65 0.71 -12.80 -13.35
C HIS A 65 2.13 -12.37 -13.02
N TYR A 66 2.38 -12.15 -11.72
CA TYR A 66 3.72 -11.91 -11.22
C TYR A 66 4.19 -13.03 -10.29
N TYR A 67 5.30 -13.67 -10.69
CA TYR A 67 5.95 -14.73 -9.92
C TYR A 67 7.46 -14.52 -9.87
N ASN A 68 8.00 -14.22 -8.68
CA ASN A 68 9.42 -13.89 -8.47
C ASN A 68 10.41 -15.00 -8.91
N TYR A 69 9.98 -16.26 -9.01
CA TYR A 69 10.89 -17.40 -9.28
C TYR A 69 10.69 -18.06 -10.66
N LEU A 70 9.58 -17.79 -11.36
CA LEU A 70 9.27 -18.40 -12.66
C LEU A 70 9.46 -17.46 -13.84
N GLN A 71 9.71 -16.18 -13.59
CA GLN A 71 10.01 -15.20 -14.63
C GLN A 71 11.51 -15.28 -14.97
N LEU A 72 11.85 -15.32 -16.26
CA LEU A 72 13.24 -15.44 -16.71
C LEU A 72 14.07 -14.19 -16.30
N GLY A 73 14.83 -14.30 -15.21
CA GLY A 73 15.89 -13.37 -14.79
C GLY A 73 15.77 -12.82 -13.36
N LYS A 74 16.91 -12.54 -12.71
CA LYS A 74 16.96 -11.86 -11.40
C LYS A 74 16.51 -10.40 -11.55
N ILE A 75 15.58 -9.95 -10.71
CA ILE A 75 15.07 -8.55 -10.67
C ILE A 75 16.17 -7.50 -10.52
N LYS A 76 17.29 -7.84 -9.87
CA LYS A 76 18.42 -6.89 -9.69
C LYS A 76 19.03 -6.38 -11.00
N THR A 77 18.83 -7.07 -12.12
CA THR A 77 19.37 -6.65 -13.44
C THR A 77 18.31 -6.27 -14.46
N ARG A 78 17.01 -6.43 -14.14
CA ARG A 78 15.91 -6.03 -15.01
C ARG A 78 15.00 -5.09 -14.22
N PRO A 79 15.39 -3.82 -14.08
CA PRO A 79 14.49 -2.88 -13.46
C PRO A 79 13.16 -2.91 -14.22
N LEU A 80 12.06 -2.98 -13.47
CA LEU A 80 10.75 -2.45 -13.87
C LEU A 80 10.87 -0.92 -14.03
N THR A 81 11.92 -0.44 -14.70
CA THR A 81 12.12 0.96 -15.03
C THR A 81 11.13 1.34 -16.12
N ALA A 82 10.83 2.63 -16.15
CA ALA A 82 10.02 3.35 -17.09
C ALA A 82 10.19 3.00 -18.59
N SER A 83 11.16 2.17 -18.98
CA SER A 83 11.35 1.72 -20.36
C SER A 83 10.40 0.60 -20.81
N ARG A 84 9.67 -0.08 -19.92
CA ARG A 84 8.71 -1.16 -20.30
C ARG A 84 7.26 -1.04 -19.80
N MET A 85 6.94 -0.02 -19.00
CA MET A 85 5.57 0.51 -18.86
C MET A 85 4.96 1.22 -20.11
N PRO A 86 5.58 1.28 -21.32
CA PRO A 86 4.91 1.84 -22.48
C PRO A 86 3.70 1.08 -22.98
N LEU A 87 3.41 -0.18 -22.61
CA LEU A 87 2.27 -0.87 -23.24
C LEU A 87 0.94 -0.21 -22.86
N ALA A 88 0.63 -0.08 -21.56
CA ALA A 88 -0.58 0.60 -21.07
C ALA A 88 -0.70 2.07 -21.56
N SER A 89 0.44 2.76 -21.71
CA SER A 89 0.48 4.15 -22.19
C SER A 89 0.50 4.28 -23.73
N ARG A 90 0.98 3.28 -24.49
CA ARG A 90 0.88 3.18 -25.95
C ARG A 90 -0.51 2.76 -26.40
N GLN A 91 -1.20 1.96 -25.58
CA GLN A 91 -2.46 1.32 -25.89
C GLN A 91 -3.69 1.93 -25.16
N ARG A 92 -3.49 2.97 -24.34
CA ARG A 92 -4.55 3.68 -23.58
C ARG A 92 -5.43 2.73 -22.76
N GLU A 93 -4.83 1.75 -22.09
CA GLU A 93 -5.53 0.68 -21.40
C GLU A 93 -5.19 0.60 -19.89
N CYS A 94 -6.15 0.15 -19.07
CA CYS A 94 -5.94 -0.19 -17.67
C CYS A 94 -5.20 -1.53 -17.50
N SER A 95 -4.25 -1.62 -16.58
CA SER A 95 -3.55 -2.87 -16.28
C SER A 95 -3.80 -3.33 -14.83
N LEU A 96 -3.97 -4.64 -14.65
CA LEU A 96 -4.16 -5.30 -13.36
C LEU A 96 -3.24 -6.51 -13.25
N SER A 97 -2.68 -6.76 -12.07
CA SER A 97 -2.09 -8.06 -11.79
C SER A 97 -3.13 -8.92 -11.08
N SER A 98 -3.63 -9.95 -11.79
CA SER A 98 -4.65 -10.87 -11.28
C SER A 98 -4.09 -11.83 -10.23
N THR A 99 -2.79 -12.16 -10.31
CA THR A 99 -2.12 -13.06 -9.36
C THR A 99 -0.70 -12.60 -9.01
N PHE A 100 -0.39 -12.61 -7.71
CA PHE A 100 0.95 -12.32 -7.17
C PHE A 100 1.43 -13.43 -6.23
N GLY A 101 2.67 -13.91 -6.43
CA GLY A 101 3.28 -14.91 -5.56
C GLY A 101 4.79 -14.73 -5.37
N THR A 102 5.22 -14.64 -4.10
CA THR A 102 6.64 -14.70 -3.70
C THR A 102 6.85 -15.85 -2.71
N ARG A 103 7.83 -16.72 -2.96
CA ARG A 103 8.22 -17.77 -1.99
C ARG A 103 9.02 -17.22 -0.79
N GLU A 104 9.51 -15.99 -0.87
CA GLU A 104 10.32 -15.33 0.15
C GLU A 104 9.57 -14.13 0.74
N GLN A 105 9.30 -14.17 2.05
CA GLN A 105 8.57 -13.13 2.81
C GLN A 105 9.25 -11.74 2.78
N ARG A 106 10.52 -11.65 2.38
CA ARG A 106 11.32 -10.40 2.43
C ARG A 106 11.24 -9.53 1.18
N ALA A 107 10.68 -10.02 0.08
CA ALA A 107 10.60 -9.29 -1.20
C ALA A 107 9.29 -8.51 -1.40
N ALA A 108 8.28 -8.75 -0.57
CA ALA A 108 6.92 -8.21 -0.71
C ALA A 108 6.78 -6.67 -0.52
N PRO A 109 7.46 -6.01 0.43
CA PRO A 109 7.16 -4.60 0.75
C PRO A 109 7.50 -3.63 -0.39
N GLY A 110 8.65 -3.81 -1.06
CA GLY A 110 9.11 -2.92 -2.13
C GLY A 110 8.34 -3.06 -3.45
N PHE A 111 7.70 -4.21 -3.69
CA PHE A 111 6.93 -4.47 -4.90
C PHE A 111 5.50 -3.91 -4.81
N LEU A 112 4.81 -4.12 -3.68
CA LEU A 112 3.47 -3.58 -3.45
C LEU A 112 3.45 -2.04 -3.46
N THR A 113 4.53 -1.39 -3.03
CA THR A 113 4.66 0.07 -2.98
C THR A 113 4.87 0.70 -4.37
N ARG A 114 5.36 -0.04 -5.38
CA ARG A 114 5.67 0.51 -6.71
C ARG A 114 4.55 0.41 -7.73
N LEU A 115 3.58 -0.46 -7.54
CA LEU A 115 2.61 -0.77 -8.59
C LEU A 115 1.19 -0.30 -8.29
N GLY A 116 0.87 0.16 -7.08
CA GLY A 116 -0.51 0.55 -6.74
C GLY A 116 -1.55 -0.55 -6.99
N LEU A 117 -1.10 -1.81 -7.09
CA LEU A 117 -1.92 -2.95 -7.47
C LEU A 117 -2.67 -3.49 -6.27
N GLN A 118 -3.99 -3.62 -6.41
CA GLN A 118 -4.76 -4.56 -5.62
C GLN A 118 -4.48 -5.97 -6.13
N THR A 119 -3.71 -6.76 -5.40
CA THR A 119 -3.50 -8.18 -5.73
C THR A 119 -4.19 -9.05 -4.70
N SER A 120 -4.97 -10.03 -5.14
CA SER A 120 -5.34 -11.17 -4.31
C SER A 120 -4.10 -12.04 -4.07
N THR A 121 -3.59 -12.07 -2.83
CA THR A 121 -2.52 -13.00 -2.46
C THR A 121 -3.13 -14.37 -2.17
N CYS A 122 -2.92 -15.34 -3.05
CA CYS A 122 -3.30 -16.74 -2.82
C CYS A 122 -2.07 -17.57 -2.46
N SER A 123 -2.07 -18.19 -1.27
CA SER A 123 -1.02 -19.13 -0.85
C SER A 123 -1.33 -20.52 -1.41
N ARG A 124 -0.37 -21.20 -2.04
CA ARG A 124 -0.48 -22.61 -2.46
C ARG A 124 0.41 -23.49 -1.58
N ASP A 125 -0.11 -24.63 -1.12
CA ASP A 125 0.71 -25.68 -0.51
C ASP A 125 1.45 -26.51 -1.58
N LYS A 126 2.40 -27.34 -1.14
CA LYS A 126 3.27 -28.15 -2.02
C LYS A 126 2.53 -29.25 -2.80
N THR A 127 1.24 -29.47 -2.54
CA THR A 127 0.44 -30.53 -3.18
C THR A 127 -0.61 -29.99 -4.14
N GLY A 128 -0.58 -28.69 -4.46
CA GLY A 128 -1.44 -28.11 -5.49
C GLY A 128 -2.92 -27.97 -5.08
N HIS A 129 -3.25 -28.19 -3.81
CA HIS A 129 -4.59 -27.99 -3.29
C HIS A 129 -4.77 -26.53 -2.87
N MET A 130 -5.79 -25.86 -3.41
CA MET A 130 -6.13 -24.49 -3.07
C MET A 130 -6.84 -24.47 -1.70
N ARG A 131 -6.07 -24.55 -0.61
CA ARG A 131 -6.64 -24.35 0.72
C ARG A 131 -6.79 -22.85 0.96
N THR A 132 -8.04 -22.41 0.91
CA THR A 132 -8.56 -21.15 1.44
C THR A 132 -8.06 -19.85 0.80
N CYS A 133 -8.89 -19.26 -0.08
CA CYS A 133 -8.97 -17.80 -0.20
C CYS A 133 -9.77 -17.28 1.02
N GLY A 134 -9.14 -17.27 2.18
CA GLY A 134 -9.84 -16.93 3.42
C GLY A 134 -8.99 -17.16 4.65
N ILE A 135 -8.95 -16.13 5.49
CA ILE A 135 -8.49 -16.02 6.89
C ILE A 135 -8.19 -17.36 7.60
N ALA A 136 -7.13 -18.05 7.22
CA ALA A 136 -6.48 -18.99 8.12
C ALA A 136 -5.67 -18.13 9.07
N ARG A 137 -6.14 -17.96 10.32
CA ARG A 137 -5.40 -17.29 11.41
C ARG A 137 -3.98 -17.84 11.42
N PRO A 138 -2.96 -17.11 10.95
CA PRO A 138 -1.61 -17.55 11.17
C PRO A 138 -1.32 -17.31 12.65
N SER A 139 -0.65 -18.27 13.30
CA SER A 139 -0.19 -18.20 14.69
C SER A 139 0.86 -17.09 14.95
N SER A 140 1.04 -16.19 13.97
CA SER A 140 1.85 -14.97 14.00
C SER A 140 1.35 -14.06 12.87
N PRO A 141 1.22 -12.73 13.05
CA PRO A 141 0.82 -11.82 11.99
C PRO A 141 1.90 -11.78 10.90
N SER A 142 1.79 -12.66 9.91
CA SER A 142 2.72 -12.68 8.78
C SER A 142 2.62 -11.37 7.98
N LEU A 143 3.75 -10.86 7.47
CA LEU A 143 3.87 -9.63 6.68
C LEU A 143 2.86 -9.54 5.51
N ASN A 144 2.34 -10.66 5.03
CA ASN A 144 1.32 -10.74 3.98
C ASN A 144 -0.05 -10.16 4.42
N TRP A 145 -0.41 -10.30 5.69
CA TRP A 145 -1.64 -9.68 6.24
C TRP A 145 -1.51 -8.15 6.33
N LEU A 146 -0.33 -7.66 6.68
CA LEU A 146 -0.08 -6.22 6.80
C LEU A 146 -0.08 -5.53 5.42
N GLY A 147 0.56 -6.14 4.42
CA GLY A 147 0.56 -5.58 3.06
C GLY A 147 -0.83 -5.51 2.41
N SER A 148 -1.69 -6.50 2.67
CA SER A 148 -3.04 -6.59 2.08
C SER A 148 -4.09 -5.73 2.80
N THR A 149 -3.76 -5.18 3.97
CA THR A 149 -4.66 -4.33 4.78
C THR A 149 -4.29 -2.85 4.74
N ARG A 150 -3.30 -2.46 3.93
CA ARG A 150 -2.87 -1.07 3.76
C ARG A 150 -4.03 -0.16 3.36
N THR A 151 -3.90 1.12 3.68
CA THR A 151 -4.84 2.14 3.23
C THR A 151 -4.62 2.45 1.76
N TYR A 152 -5.71 2.54 0.99
CA TYR A 152 -5.63 2.83 -0.44
C TYR A 152 -6.87 3.56 -0.94
N ALA A 153 -6.73 4.31 -2.03
CA ALA A 153 -7.86 4.91 -2.73
C ALA A 153 -8.63 3.82 -3.52
N LYS A 154 -9.88 3.55 -3.14
CA LYS A 154 -10.81 2.70 -3.90
C LYS A 154 -11.26 3.40 -5.19
N ALA A 155 -11.46 4.71 -5.12
CA ALA A 155 -11.89 5.54 -6.23
C ALA A 155 -11.42 6.98 -6.01
N THR A 156 -11.16 7.69 -7.11
CA THR A 156 -10.91 9.14 -7.12
C THR A 156 -11.92 9.77 -8.05
N ALA A 157 -12.40 10.98 -7.71
CA ALA A 157 -13.28 11.75 -8.58
C ALA A 157 -12.49 12.45 -9.70
N GLY A 158 -11.70 11.68 -10.45
CA GLY A 158 -10.77 12.17 -11.45
C GLY A 158 -9.64 11.18 -11.71
N ALA A 159 -8.63 11.58 -12.48
CA ALA A 159 -7.54 10.70 -12.90
C ALA A 159 -6.43 10.61 -11.85
N THR A 160 -6.30 9.47 -11.16
CA THR A 160 -5.23 9.21 -10.17
C THR A 160 -3.85 9.37 -10.77
N LYS A 161 -2.97 10.09 -10.05
CA LYS A 161 -1.56 10.32 -10.39
C LYS A 161 -0.63 9.51 -9.50
N THR A 162 -0.82 9.59 -8.19
CA THR A 162 0.03 8.90 -7.23
C THR A 162 -0.81 8.27 -6.12
N LEU A 163 -0.33 7.15 -5.59
CA LEU A 163 -0.84 6.51 -4.39
C LEU A 163 0.36 5.99 -3.60
N TYR A 164 0.45 6.37 -2.33
CA TYR A 164 1.54 5.98 -1.44
C TYR A 164 1.00 5.70 -0.04
N PHE A 165 1.48 4.62 0.57
CA PHE A 165 1.23 4.28 1.97
C PHE A 165 2.56 4.03 2.65
N GLN A 166 2.78 4.72 3.76
CA GLN A 166 3.97 4.55 4.59
C GLN A 166 3.61 3.60 5.74
N ASP A 167 4.19 2.40 5.74
CA ASP A 167 3.85 1.38 6.74
C ASP A 167 4.18 1.81 8.17
N GLU A 168 5.23 2.61 8.33
CA GLU A 168 5.81 2.95 9.63
C GLU A 168 5.16 4.15 10.30
N THR A 169 4.35 4.93 9.58
CA THR A 169 3.56 6.02 10.17
C THR A 169 2.07 5.85 9.88
N SER A 170 1.72 4.85 9.07
CA SER A 170 0.38 4.62 8.54
C SER A 170 -0.20 5.80 7.76
N LYS A 171 0.64 6.74 7.33
CA LYS A 171 0.21 7.87 6.52
C LYS A 171 -0.03 7.38 5.09
N ASN A 172 -1.17 7.77 4.55
CA ASN A 172 -1.53 7.55 3.16
C ASN A 172 -1.56 8.90 2.42
N TRP A 173 -1.12 8.88 1.17
CA TRP A 173 -1.26 9.98 0.24
C TRP A 173 -1.79 9.46 -1.09
N VAL A 174 -2.76 10.18 -1.64
CA VAL A 174 -3.24 9.98 -3.01
C VAL A 174 -3.34 11.33 -3.68
N SER A 175 -2.89 11.43 -4.92
CA SER A 175 -3.11 12.62 -5.76
C SER A 175 -3.81 12.24 -7.05
N TRP A 176 -4.62 13.15 -7.58
CA TRP A 176 -5.36 12.98 -8.81
C TRP A 176 -5.58 14.32 -9.50
N VAL A 177 -5.81 14.28 -10.81
CA VAL A 177 -6.32 15.42 -11.57
C VAL A 177 -7.83 15.43 -11.41
N ALA A 178 -8.35 16.49 -10.79
CA ALA A 178 -9.75 16.60 -10.44
C ALA A 178 -10.65 16.69 -11.67
N ASP A 179 -11.77 15.98 -11.65
CA ASP A 179 -12.88 16.17 -12.57
C ASP A 179 -14.12 16.52 -11.77
N THR A 180 -14.43 17.80 -11.67
CA THR A 180 -15.54 18.31 -10.85
C THR A 180 -16.91 18.02 -11.45
N SER A 181 -16.99 17.41 -12.64
CA SER A 181 -18.26 16.90 -13.19
C SER A 181 -18.69 15.59 -12.52
N ILE A 182 -17.77 14.89 -11.84
CA ILE A 182 -18.06 13.66 -11.11
C ILE A 182 -18.70 14.01 -9.76
N ALA A 183 -19.99 13.73 -9.62
CA ALA A 183 -20.75 14.00 -8.39
C ALA A 183 -20.48 12.99 -7.26
N ALA A 184 -20.00 11.79 -7.59
CA ALA A 184 -19.67 10.78 -6.59
C ALA A 184 -18.36 11.15 -5.84
N PRO A 185 -18.27 10.89 -4.52
CA PRO A 185 -17.05 11.19 -3.78
C PRO A 185 -15.88 10.29 -4.18
N GLY A 186 -14.67 10.78 -3.98
CA GLY A 186 -13.49 9.91 -3.89
C GLY A 186 -13.61 9.02 -2.66
N LEU A 187 -13.08 7.80 -2.72
CA LEU A 187 -13.18 6.81 -1.65
C LEU A 187 -11.80 6.31 -1.25
N ILE A 188 -11.46 6.40 0.03
CA ILE A 188 -10.25 5.79 0.60
C ILE A 188 -10.67 4.70 1.60
N ARG A 189 -10.21 3.47 1.37
CA ARG A 189 -10.34 2.37 2.33
C ARG A 189 -9.23 2.47 3.36
N ILE A 190 -9.59 2.58 4.63
CA ILE A 190 -8.66 2.54 5.78
C ILE A 190 -8.84 1.24 6.55
N SER A 191 -7.87 0.83 7.37
CA SER A 191 -8.01 -0.32 8.30
C SER A 191 -7.93 0.15 9.75
N PRO A 192 -9.06 0.54 10.38
CA PRO A 192 -9.07 1.20 11.69
C PRO A 192 -8.40 0.38 12.78
N GLN A 193 -8.74 -0.91 12.87
CA GLN A 193 -8.23 -1.81 13.89
C GLN A 193 -6.70 -2.03 13.81
N ILE A 194 -6.10 -1.76 12.65
CA ILE A 194 -4.67 -2.05 12.39
C ILE A 194 -3.83 -0.77 12.40
N TYR A 195 -4.35 0.33 11.84
CA TYR A 195 -3.58 1.52 11.53
C TYR A 195 -4.16 2.82 12.12
N TYR A 196 -5.43 2.84 12.55
CA TYR A 196 -6.12 4.06 12.96
C TYR A 196 -7.04 3.81 14.17
N GLN A 197 -6.50 3.18 15.22
CA GLN A 197 -7.26 2.78 16.40
C GLN A 197 -7.83 4.00 17.16
N ASP A 198 -7.09 5.11 17.15
CA ASP A 198 -7.51 6.39 17.73
C ASP A 198 -8.25 7.29 16.73
N GLY A 199 -8.65 6.75 15.58
CA GLY A 199 -9.29 7.49 14.49
C GLY A 199 -8.30 8.08 13.47
N ILE A 200 -8.83 8.93 12.59
CA ILE A 200 -8.07 9.56 11.50
C ILE A 200 -8.14 11.07 11.54
N ARG A 201 -7.21 11.69 10.83
CA ARG A 201 -7.32 13.04 10.28
C ARG A 201 -7.03 13.00 8.79
N ALA A 202 -7.73 13.81 8.01
CA ALA A 202 -7.49 13.92 6.58
C ALA A 202 -7.28 15.38 6.16
N PHE A 203 -6.34 15.58 5.25
CA PHE A 203 -5.98 16.89 4.71
C PHE A 203 -6.09 16.84 3.19
N LEU A 204 -6.56 17.95 2.59
CA LEU A 204 -6.58 18.11 1.14
C LEU A 204 -5.74 19.32 0.74
N VAL A 205 -4.98 19.18 -0.35
CA VAL A 205 -4.15 20.22 -0.96
C VAL A 205 -4.59 20.36 -2.43
N PRO A 206 -4.92 21.57 -2.92
CA PRO A 206 -4.95 22.85 -2.19
C PRO A 206 -5.95 22.85 -1.02
N ALA A 207 -5.65 23.62 0.02
CA ALA A 207 -6.55 23.74 1.17
C ALA A 207 -7.91 24.28 0.71
N GLY A 208 -8.99 23.73 1.25
CA GLY A 208 -10.36 24.10 0.88
C GLY A 208 -10.86 23.49 -0.43
N SER A 209 -10.04 22.79 -1.23
CA SER A 209 -10.46 22.12 -2.47
C SER A 209 -11.40 20.93 -2.26
N GLY A 210 -11.52 20.44 -1.04
CA GLY A 210 -12.45 19.39 -0.69
C GLY A 210 -12.63 19.25 0.80
N THR A 211 -13.60 18.43 1.19
CA THR A 211 -13.87 18.01 2.55
C THR A 211 -13.85 16.49 2.63
N TYR A 212 -13.94 15.94 3.83
CA TYR A 212 -14.12 14.51 4.00
C TYR A 212 -15.21 14.18 5.01
N THR A 213 -15.83 13.02 4.80
CA THR A 213 -16.73 12.37 5.76
C THR A 213 -16.33 10.91 5.93
N MET A 214 -16.87 10.25 6.95
CA MET A 214 -16.73 8.81 7.13
C MET A 214 -18.00 8.11 6.67
N ASP A 215 -17.84 7.02 5.92
CA ASP A 215 -18.90 6.07 5.60
C ASP A 215 -18.59 4.75 6.31
N GLY A 216 -19.44 4.44 7.29
CA GLY A 216 -19.17 3.40 8.27
C GLY A 216 -17.87 3.65 9.03
N THR A 217 -17.13 2.58 9.32
CA THR A 217 -15.89 2.65 10.11
C THR A 217 -14.63 2.72 9.27
N ASN A 218 -14.70 2.40 7.97
CA ASN A 218 -13.52 2.04 7.20
C ASN A 218 -13.41 2.68 5.81
N ILE A 219 -14.35 3.56 5.44
CA ILE A 219 -14.31 4.33 4.20
C ILE A 219 -14.27 5.82 4.54
N VAL A 220 -13.26 6.50 4.02
CA VAL A 220 -13.21 7.97 3.97
C VAL A 220 -13.78 8.41 2.64
N GLN A 221 -14.81 9.24 2.65
CA GLN A 221 -15.37 9.85 1.46
C GLN A 221 -14.78 11.26 1.29
N LEU A 222 -14.23 11.55 0.12
CA LEU A 222 -13.66 12.85 -0.24
C LEU A 222 -14.63 13.57 -1.17
N HIS A 223 -15.10 14.73 -0.75
CA HIS A 223 -16.07 15.53 -1.50
C HIS A 223 -15.41 16.81 -2.01
N TYR A 224 -15.71 17.19 -3.24
CA TYR A 224 -15.31 18.50 -3.73
C TYR A 224 -16.09 19.61 -3.04
N THR A 225 -15.42 20.73 -2.83
CA THR A 225 -16.09 22.00 -2.54
C THR A 225 -16.24 22.81 -3.82
N VAL A 226 -16.91 23.95 -3.71
CA VAL A 226 -16.98 24.96 -4.79
C VAL A 226 -15.61 25.57 -5.14
N ALA A 227 -14.59 25.42 -4.29
CA ALA A 227 -13.23 25.87 -4.57
C ALA A 227 -12.44 24.86 -5.43
N ALA A 228 -12.97 23.66 -5.64
CA ALA A 228 -12.37 22.69 -6.54
C ALA A 228 -12.50 23.14 -8.00
N GLN A 229 -11.43 22.97 -8.79
CA GLN A 229 -11.45 23.24 -10.22
C GLN A 229 -11.10 21.99 -11.01
N SER A 230 -11.87 21.71 -12.07
CA SER A 230 -11.55 20.62 -13.00
C SER A 230 -10.17 20.85 -13.64
N GLY A 231 -9.40 19.78 -13.79
CA GLY A 231 -8.03 19.82 -14.31
C GLY A 231 -6.95 20.17 -13.27
N GLN A 232 -7.32 20.64 -12.07
CA GLN A 232 -6.33 20.91 -11.02
C GLN A 232 -5.85 19.62 -10.37
N THR A 233 -4.60 19.58 -9.89
CA THR A 233 -4.13 18.45 -9.08
C THR A 233 -4.56 18.65 -7.64
N ILE A 234 -5.31 17.68 -7.11
CA ILE A 234 -5.64 17.60 -5.68
C ILE A 234 -4.87 16.43 -5.07
N GLN A 235 -4.35 16.62 -3.86
CA GLN A 235 -3.77 15.57 -3.04
C GLN A 235 -4.53 15.46 -1.73
N ALA A 236 -4.94 14.24 -1.38
CA ALA A 236 -5.44 13.91 -0.05
C ALA A 236 -4.36 13.17 0.75
N SER A 237 -4.25 13.50 2.03
CA SER A 237 -3.46 12.75 3.01
C SER A 237 -4.35 12.26 4.13
N VAL A 238 -4.42 10.95 4.33
CA VAL A 238 -5.12 10.33 5.47
C VAL A 238 -4.07 9.82 6.45
N GLN A 239 -4.19 10.20 7.72
CA GLN A 239 -3.20 9.94 8.75
C GLN A 239 -3.87 9.48 10.05
N PRO A 240 -3.14 8.79 10.94
CA PRO A 240 -3.56 8.61 12.32
C PRO A 240 -3.96 9.94 12.97
N PHE A 241 -5.03 9.92 13.76
CA PHE A 241 -5.55 11.11 14.43
C PHE A 241 -4.49 11.75 15.33
N LEU A 242 -3.88 10.93 16.19
CA LEU A 242 -2.76 11.34 17.01
C LEU A 242 -1.50 11.50 16.14
N PRO A 243 -0.69 12.56 16.35
CA PRO A 243 0.59 12.68 15.68
C PRO A 243 1.47 11.45 15.91
N ILE A 244 1.85 10.81 14.82
CA ILE A 244 2.79 9.69 14.78
C ILE A 244 3.93 10.11 13.85
N ASP A 245 5.12 10.26 14.42
CA ASP A 245 6.30 10.64 13.66
C ASP A 245 7.59 10.25 14.39
N ILE A 246 8.71 10.51 13.72
CA ILE A 246 10.03 10.39 14.29
C ILE A 246 10.32 11.63 15.16
N ILE A 247 10.69 11.40 16.42
CA ILE A 247 11.11 12.48 17.33
C ILE A 247 12.60 12.74 17.13
N LYS A 248 12.93 13.91 16.56
CA LYS A 248 14.32 14.33 16.28
C LYS A 248 14.82 15.29 17.36
N ASN A 249 15.98 14.99 17.92
CA ASN A 249 16.72 15.92 18.76
C ASN A 249 17.31 17.04 17.88
N PRO A 250 16.93 18.31 18.08
CA PRO A 250 17.36 19.40 17.23
C PRO A 250 18.86 19.73 17.37
N ALA A 251 19.46 19.47 18.53
CA ALA A 251 20.87 19.78 18.79
C ALA A 251 21.82 18.80 18.09
N THR A 252 21.44 17.52 17.99
CA THR A 252 22.30 16.47 17.41
C THR A 252 21.85 16.03 16.03
N GLY A 253 20.60 16.33 15.64
CA GLY A 253 19.97 15.82 14.44
C GLY A 253 19.66 14.32 14.46
N LYS A 254 19.86 13.66 15.62
CA LYS A 254 19.57 12.25 15.84
C LYS A 254 18.14 12.05 16.36
N CYS A 255 17.67 10.82 16.37
CA CYS A 255 16.30 10.48 16.70
C CYS A 255 16.21 9.62 17.96
N VAL A 256 15.08 9.72 18.66
CA VAL A 256 14.77 8.82 19.79
C VAL A 256 14.55 7.42 19.21
N ASP A 257 15.35 6.46 19.66
CA ASP A 257 15.33 5.07 19.22
C ASP A 257 15.01 4.13 20.37
N ASN A 258 14.14 3.17 20.12
CA ASN A 258 13.97 2.03 20.98
C ASN A 258 15.11 1.02 20.78
N GLY A 259 16.08 1.04 21.68
CA GLY A 259 17.33 0.30 21.55
C GLY A 259 17.10 -1.18 21.24
N ASN A 260 17.88 -1.73 20.32
CA ASN A 260 17.79 -3.13 19.87
C ASN A 260 16.42 -3.56 19.29
N ASN A 261 15.48 -2.63 19.07
CA ASN A 261 14.13 -2.90 18.60
C ASN A 261 13.30 -3.84 19.51
N TYR A 262 13.62 -3.90 20.81
CA TYR A 262 12.89 -4.74 21.75
C TYR A 262 11.77 -3.98 22.46
N VAL A 263 10.60 -4.60 22.55
CA VAL A 263 9.41 -4.00 23.21
C VAL A 263 9.17 -4.73 24.53
N THR A 264 10.02 -4.47 25.51
CA THR A 264 10.02 -5.10 26.83
C THR A 264 10.29 -4.06 27.93
N PRO A 265 9.85 -4.30 29.18
CA PRO A 265 10.19 -3.41 30.30
C PRO A 265 11.70 -3.20 30.45
N ASN A 266 12.09 -2.02 30.91
CA ASN A 266 13.47 -1.55 31.09
C ASN A 266 14.36 -1.52 29.83
N ASN A 267 13.78 -1.66 28.63
CA ASN A 267 14.59 -1.54 27.41
C ASN A 267 14.99 -0.07 27.19
N SER A 268 16.26 0.20 26.90
CA SER A 268 16.77 1.57 26.81
C SER A 268 16.24 2.34 25.60
N ALA A 269 15.81 3.57 25.84
CA ALA A 269 15.63 4.56 24.78
C ALA A 269 16.95 5.30 24.56
N LEU A 270 17.40 5.37 23.31
CA LEU A 270 18.71 5.93 22.93
C LEU A 270 18.53 7.08 21.93
N ILE A 271 19.59 7.88 21.76
CA ILE A 271 19.67 8.86 20.69
C ILE A 271 20.51 8.27 19.55
N TRP A 272 19.86 7.90 18.44
CA TRP A 272 20.46 7.18 17.34
C TRP A 272 20.30 7.87 15.99
N THR A 273 21.06 7.42 14.98
CA THR A 273 20.93 7.93 13.62
C THR A 273 19.51 7.72 13.11
N CYS A 274 18.84 8.80 12.74
CA CYS A 274 17.49 8.78 12.23
C CYS A 274 17.36 7.84 11.02
N SER A 275 16.32 7.03 11.04
CA SER A 275 15.92 6.13 9.96
C SER A 275 14.41 5.98 9.98
N SER A 276 13.81 5.41 8.95
CA SER A 276 12.39 5.07 8.92
C SER A 276 12.04 3.78 9.67
N ALA A 277 12.92 3.27 10.53
CA ALA A 277 12.64 2.05 11.30
C ALA A 277 11.51 2.28 12.31
N ALA A 278 10.69 1.26 12.52
CA ALA A 278 9.57 1.30 13.48
C ALA A 278 10.00 1.66 14.91
N SER A 279 11.24 1.36 15.30
CA SER A 279 11.83 1.71 16.60
C SER A 279 12.03 3.21 16.82
N HIS A 280 11.96 4.01 15.75
CA HIS A 280 12.13 5.46 15.81
C HIS A 280 10.80 6.22 15.81
N VAL A 281 9.67 5.52 15.67
CA VAL A 281 8.37 6.15 15.49
C VAL A 281 7.58 6.14 16.80
N TRP A 282 7.18 7.34 17.22
CA TRP A 282 6.55 7.59 18.50
C TRP A 282 5.20 8.26 18.33
N ARG A 283 4.30 8.03 19.29
CA ARG A 283 2.97 8.63 19.35
C ARG A 283 2.84 9.41 20.65
N VAL A 284 2.21 10.57 20.60
CA VAL A 284 1.84 11.34 21.80
C VAL A 284 0.34 11.17 22.06
N LYS A 285 -0.02 10.68 23.24
CA LYS A 285 -1.40 10.46 23.68
C LYS A 285 -1.53 10.84 25.16
N ASN A 286 -2.45 11.74 25.50
CA ASN A 286 -2.73 12.14 26.88
C ASN A 286 -1.49 12.58 27.69
N GLY A 287 -0.56 13.29 27.04
CA GLY A 287 0.69 13.72 27.68
C GLY A 287 1.73 12.61 27.88
N ALA A 288 1.48 11.42 27.33
CA ALA A 288 2.42 10.30 27.30
C ALA A 288 2.96 10.06 25.86
N ILE A 289 4.23 9.72 25.73
CA ILE A 289 4.97 9.32 24.55
C ILE A 289 5.09 7.79 24.61
N SER A 290 4.37 7.14 23.72
CA SER A 290 4.41 5.69 23.56
C SER A 290 5.04 5.31 22.22
N LEU A 291 5.55 4.08 22.14
CA LEU A 291 5.94 3.52 20.85
C LEU A 291 4.72 3.47 19.93
N ALA A 292 4.84 4.08 18.75
CA ALA A 292 3.77 4.02 17.76
C ALA A 292 3.66 2.63 17.14
N PHE A 293 4.80 1.93 17.01
CA PHE A 293 4.87 0.60 16.41
C PHE A 293 5.64 -0.38 17.28
N ASP A 294 4.92 -1.41 17.68
CA ASP A 294 5.44 -2.64 18.28
C ASP A 294 5.13 -3.78 17.28
N PRO A 295 6.01 -4.79 17.09
CA PRO A 295 5.73 -5.98 16.27
C PRO A 295 4.39 -6.66 16.59
N SER A 296 3.93 -6.58 17.84
CA SER A 296 2.62 -7.08 18.32
C SER A 296 1.48 -6.05 18.22
N ARG A 297 1.79 -4.82 17.80
CA ARG A 297 0.89 -3.66 17.65
C ARG A 297 0.05 -3.36 18.88
N LYS A 298 0.61 -3.56 20.08
CA LYS A 298 0.03 -3.11 21.34
C LYS A 298 0.65 -1.77 21.77
N SER A 299 0.52 -0.76 20.90
CA SER A 299 1.12 0.59 20.98
C SER A 299 0.76 1.43 22.23
N ASP A 300 -0.03 0.86 23.14
CA ASP A 300 -0.48 1.49 24.39
C ASP A 300 0.08 0.74 25.63
N THR A 301 0.94 -0.26 25.40
CA THR A 301 1.49 -1.07 26.50
C THR A 301 2.72 -0.41 27.12
N TYR A 302 3.56 0.25 26.33
CA TYR A 302 4.86 0.77 26.79
C TYR A 302 5.01 2.27 26.52
N CYS A 303 5.44 2.99 27.55
CA CYS A 303 5.66 4.43 27.57
C CYS A 303 7.13 4.73 27.86
N LEU A 304 7.61 5.90 27.44
CA LEU A 304 8.91 6.39 27.86
C LEU A 304 8.86 6.71 29.36
N ASP A 305 9.85 6.20 30.07
CA ASP A 305 9.96 6.30 31.53
C ASP A 305 11.41 6.59 31.90
N THR A 306 11.62 7.26 33.03
CA THR A 306 12.96 7.55 33.55
C THR A 306 13.27 6.61 34.71
N LEU A 307 14.35 5.83 34.59
CA LEU A 307 14.94 5.10 35.70
C LEU A 307 15.91 6.01 36.46
N GLY A 308 15.71 6.13 37.78
CA GLY A 308 16.64 6.78 38.69
C GLY A 308 15.96 7.64 39.75
N ASP A 309 16.77 8.12 40.69
CA ASP A 309 16.37 9.12 41.67
C ASP A 309 16.13 10.46 40.96
N ALA A 310 15.02 11.14 41.25
CA ALA A 310 14.64 12.42 40.63
C ALA A 310 15.70 13.52 40.85
N SER A 311 16.64 13.28 41.78
CA SER A 311 17.75 14.15 42.15
C SER A 311 19.05 13.97 41.34
N ALA A 312 19.13 12.97 40.44
CA ALA A 312 20.32 12.72 39.64
C ALA A 312 20.49 13.72 38.46
N SER A 313 21.73 14.10 38.15
CA SER A 313 22.06 15.00 37.04
C SER A 313 21.89 14.37 35.64
N SER A 314 21.68 13.06 35.58
CA SER A 314 21.28 12.32 34.38
C SER A 314 20.35 11.17 34.78
N GLN A 315 19.34 10.93 33.94
CA GLN A 315 18.39 9.83 34.12
C GLN A 315 18.48 8.90 32.92
N THR A 316 18.35 7.60 33.18
CA THR A 316 18.30 6.61 32.09
C THR A 316 16.87 6.54 31.60
N VAL A 317 16.63 6.83 30.32
CA VAL A 317 15.29 6.71 29.73
C VAL A 317 15.10 5.28 29.21
N VAL A 318 13.99 4.66 29.57
CA VAL A 318 13.63 3.29 29.18
C VAL A 318 12.18 3.20 28.72
N LEU A 319 11.82 2.05 28.17
CA LEU A 319 10.44 1.63 28.00
C LEU A 319 9.94 0.87 29.22
N ASN A 320 8.80 1.28 29.76
CA ASN A 320 8.10 0.55 30.82
C ASN A 320 6.61 0.47 30.53
N PRO A 321 5.89 -0.49 31.17
CA PRO A 321 4.45 -0.54 31.08
C PRO A 321 3.84 0.83 31.40
N CYS A 322 2.97 1.32 30.51
CA CYS A 322 2.29 2.60 30.72
C CYS A 322 1.44 2.54 32.00
N GLN A 323 1.64 3.51 32.89
CA GLN A 323 0.92 3.65 34.16
C GLN A 323 0.18 4.99 34.16
N ALA A 324 -1.11 4.94 34.48
CA ALA A 324 -1.90 6.17 34.65
C ALA A 324 -1.29 7.02 35.79
N ALA A 325 -1.08 8.31 35.52
CA ALA A 325 -0.57 9.29 36.48
C ALA A 325 0.85 9.05 37.03
N SER A 326 1.70 8.25 36.36
CA SER A 326 3.11 8.22 36.72
C SER A 326 3.79 9.54 36.37
N ALA A 327 4.37 10.20 37.37
CA ALA A 327 5.10 11.45 37.17
C ALA A 327 6.43 11.26 36.41
N SER A 328 6.96 10.03 36.37
CA SER A 328 8.19 9.69 35.64
C SER A 328 7.95 9.31 34.18
N GLN A 329 6.68 9.08 33.81
CA GLN A 329 6.32 8.72 32.44
C GLN A 329 5.88 9.96 31.68
N GLN A 330 6.44 10.11 30.49
CA GLN A 330 6.16 11.20 29.55
C GLN A 330 5.67 10.67 28.24
#